data_AF-A0AAV2LCY9-F1
#
_entry.id   AF-A0AAV2LCY9-F1
#
_cell.length_a   1.000
_cell.length_b   1.000
_cell.length_c   1.000
_cell.angle_alpha   90.00
_cell.angle_beta   90.00
_cell.angle_gamma   90.00
#
_symmetry.space_group_name_H-M   'P 1'
#
loop_
_entity.id
_entity.type
_entity.pdbx_description
1 polymer ?
#
loop_
_entity_poly.entity_id
_entity_poly.type
_entity_poly.pdbx_seq_one_letter_code
_entity_poly.pdbx_strand_id
1 'polypeptide(L)'
;MAVGLALSLFCVILSAAGAQDSYGELPAGHRSGVDLALEQMRGHASLQHHFRFLRTVDKTEIESGFGVKYLYQQFLLKPTRCPKGTANATPQRCPFRNDRPLMDCAVCYKTVSEQMEPEPRPYVHCIHKPRLTEEMKTARTEHCKKMVYNSGAPTLLSVSTG
;
A
#
# COMPACT_ATOMS: atom_id res chain seq x y z
N MET A 1 8.72 -59.58 -26.03
CA MET A 1 9.76 -58.57 -25.76
C MET A 1 9.66 -57.50 -26.84
N ALA A 2 9.01 -56.37 -26.54
CA ALA A 2 9.21 -55.07 -27.20
C ALA A 2 8.25 -54.07 -26.52
N VAL A 3 8.79 -53.32 -25.55
CA VAL A 3 8.10 -52.24 -24.84
C VAL A 3 8.17 -51.00 -25.73
N GLY A 4 7.04 -50.55 -26.26
CA GLY A 4 6.94 -49.31 -27.03
C GLY A 4 6.71 -48.12 -26.12
N LEU A 5 7.71 -47.24 -26.02
CA LEU A 5 7.72 -46.02 -25.21
C LEU A 5 6.55 -45.08 -25.56
N ALA A 6 5.75 -44.70 -24.56
CA ALA A 6 4.86 -43.55 -24.62
C ALA A 6 5.62 -42.29 -24.17
N LEU A 7 5.97 -41.41 -25.11
CA LEU A 7 6.48 -40.06 -24.82
C LEU A 7 5.29 -39.10 -24.60
N SER A 8 4.87 -38.95 -23.35
CA SER A 8 3.95 -37.90 -22.94
C SER A 8 4.71 -36.57 -22.80
N LEU A 9 4.59 -35.70 -23.81
CA LEU A 9 4.99 -34.30 -23.73
C LEU A 9 4.08 -33.55 -22.74
N PHE A 10 4.49 -33.47 -21.47
CA PHE A 10 3.96 -32.46 -20.57
C PHE A 10 4.58 -31.11 -20.96
N CYS A 11 3.84 -30.35 -21.78
CA CYS A 11 4.07 -28.92 -21.91
C CYS A 11 3.83 -28.28 -20.54
N VAL A 12 4.90 -28.12 -19.76
CA VAL A 12 4.89 -27.21 -18.61
C VAL A 12 4.79 -25.81 -19.21
N ILE A 13 3.55 -25.31 -19.32
CA ILE A 13 3.31 -23.89 -19.57
C ILE A 13 3.78 -23.20 -18.30
N LEU A 14 5.05 -22.80 -18.29
CA LEU A 14 5.57 -21.84 -17.34
C LEU A 14 4.86 -20.53 -17.67
N SER A 15 3.68 -20.34 -17.07
CA SER A 15 3.01 -19.05 -17.07
C SER A 15 3.99 -18.07 -16.45
N ALA A 16 4.70 -17.33 -17.29
CA ALA A 16 5.25 -16.05 -16.90
C ALA A 16 4.04 -15.19 -16.54
N ALA A 17 3.58 -15.35 -15.30
CA ALA A 17 2.73 -14.39 -14.65
C ALA A 17 3.57 -13.12 -14.58
N GLY A 18 3.56 -12.36 -15.67
CA GLY A 18 3.86 -10.95 -15.61
C GLY A 18 2.96 -10.44 -14.51
N ALA A 19 3.56 -10.14 -13.36
CA ALA A 19 2.84 -9.59 -12.23
C ALA A 19 2.18 -8.33 -12.75
N GLN A 20 0.90 -8.45 -13.10
CA GLN A 20 0.05 -7.34 -13.47
C GLN A 20 0.19 -6.33 -12.34
N ASP A 21 0.54 -5.09 -12.70
CA ASP A 21 0.92 -4.07 -11.73
C ASP A 21 -0.34 -3.71 -10.93
N SER A 22 -0.56 -4.42 -9.81
CA SER A 22 -1.72 -4.29 -8.93
C SER A 22 -1.90 -2.87 -8.41
N TYR A 23 -0.86 -2.05 -8.52
CA TYR A 23 -0.89 -0.62 -8.26
C TYR A 23 -1.84 0.14 -9.21
N GLY A 24 -1.87 -0.23 -10.50
CA GLY A 24 -2.71 0.44 -11.51
C GLY A 24 -4.21 0.28 -11.26
N GLU A 25 -4.59 -0.78 -10.52
CA GLU A 25 -5.96 -1.14 -10.17
C GLU A 25 -6.46 -0.43 -8.90
N LEU A 26 -5.58 0.28 -8.19
CA LEU A 26 -5.96 1.01 -6.98
C LEU A 26 -6.80 2.26 -7.31
N PRO A 27 -7.85 2.56 -6.51
CA PRO A 27 -8.55 3.84 -6.58
C PRO A 27 -7.60 5.02 -6.33
N ALA A 28 -7.94 6.20 -6.85
CA ALA A 28 -7.07 7.38 -6.82
C ALA A 28 -6.55 7.73 -5.41
N GLY A 29 -7.44 7.84 -4.41
CA GLY A 29 -7.01 8.12 -3.03
C GLY A 29 -5.99 7.10 -2.50
N HIS A 30 -6.27 5.82 -2.68
CA HIS A 30 -5.37 4.73 -2.25
C HIS A 30 -4.00 4.76 -2.93
N ARG A 31 -3.94 5.16 -4.22
CA ARG A 31 -2.66 5.37 -4.90
C ARG A 31 -1.84 6.46 -4.22
N SER A 32 -2.48 7.58 -3.87
CA SER A 32 -1.82 8.67 -3.16
C SER A 32 -1.22 8.22 -1.81
N GLY A 33 -1.92 7.35 -1.07
CA GLY A 33 -1.37 6.75 0.16
C GLY A 33 -0.12 5.91 -0.08
N VAL A 34 -0.11 5.10 -1.14
CA VAL A 34 1.05 4.30 -1.54
C VAL A 34 2.22 5.18 -1.99
N ASP A 35 1.94 6.22 -2.78
CA ASP A 35 2.96 7.15 -3.28
C ASP A 35 3.64 7.92 -2.15
N LEU A 36 2.84 8.40 -1.19
CA LEU A 36 3.34 9.08 0.00
C LEU A 36 4.31 8.19 0.79
N ALA A 37 3.96 6.92 1.01
CA ALA A 37 4.85 5.99 1.71
C ALA A 37 6.15 5.74 0.94
N LEU A 38 6.06 5.58 -0.38
CA LEU A 38 7.23 5.39 -1.25
C LEU A 38 8.14 6.63 -1.24
N GLU A 39 7.57 7.83 -1.26
CA GLU A 39 8.31 9.09 -1.16
C GLU A 39 9.06 9.20 0.17
N GLN A 40 8.38 8.96 1.29
CA GLN A 40 9.02 9.01 2.61
C GLN A 40 10.14 7.95 2.74
N MET A 41 9.92 6.76 2.18
CA MET A 41 10.95 5.72 2.14
C MET A 41 12.16 6.12 1.26
N ARG A 42 11.95 6.85 0.16
CA ARG A 42 13.06 7.40 -0.64
C ARG A 42 13.88 8.41 0.15
N GLY A 43 13.34 9.05 1.18
CA GLY A 43 14.15 9.89 2.09
C GLY A 43 15.09 9.08 3.02
N HIS A 44 14.76 7.83 3.32
CA HIS A 44 15.44 7.08 4.39
C HIS A 44 16.79 6.51 3.94
N ALA A 45 17.87 6.84 4.66
CA ALA A 45 19.25 6.49 4.28
C ALA A 45 19.55 4.99 4.28
N SER A 46 18.89 4.23 5.17
CA SER A 46 19.10 2.76 5.28
C SER A 46 18.47 1.95 4.14
N LEU A 47 17.59 2.55 3.33
CA LEU A 47 16.93 1.86 2.22
C LEU A 47 17.76 2.03 0.95
N GLN A 48 18.33 0.92 0.45
CA GLN A 48 19.22 0.93 -0.71
C GLN A 48 18.55 0.48 -2.01
N HIS A 49 17.37 -0.12 -1.91
CA HIS A 49 16.65 -0.68 -3.06
C HIS A 49 15.42 0.15 -3.40
N HIS A 50 15.05 0.12 -4.67
CA HIS A 50 13.76 0.61 -5.12
C HIS A 50 12.66 -0.37 -4.68
N PHE A 51 11.60 0.13 -4.06
CA PHE A 51 10.44 -0.64 -3.65
C PHE A 51 9.26 -0.34 -4.59
N ARG A 52 8.45 -1.36 -4.87
CA ARG A 52 7.20 -1.21 -5.62
C ARG A 52 6.05 -1.83 -4.84
N PHE A 53 4.85 -1.33 -5.09
CA PHE A 53 3.63 -1.88 -4.51
C PHE A 53 3.46 -3.34 -4.91
N LEU A 54 3.13 -4.18 -3.93
CA LEU A 54 2.84 -5.59 -4.15
C LEU A 54 1.33 -5.85 -4.08
N ARG A 55 0.70 -5.44 -2.97
CA ARG A 55 -0.74 -5.64 -2.73
C ARG A 55 -1.22 -4.87 -1.51
N THR A 56 -2.51 -4.61 -1.45
CA THR A 56 -3.21 -4.19 -0.22
C THR A 56 -3.38 -5.39 0.72
N VAL A 57 -3.31 -5.13 2.02
CA VAL A 57 -3.55 -6.10 3.09
C VAL A 57 -4.91 -5.82 3.73
N ASP A 58 -5.13 -4.56 4.08
CA ASP A 58 -6.34 -4.10 4.74
C ASP A 58 -6.60 -2.65 4.37
N LYS A 59 -7.86 -2.21 4.43
CA LYS A 59 -8.23 -0.82 4.24
C LYS A 59 -9.58 -0.52 4.86
N THR A 60 -9.73 0.70 5.36
CA THR A 60 -11.01 1.24 5.82
C THR A 60 -11.16 2.68 5.37
N GLU A 61 -12.41 3.07 5.13
CA GLU A 61 -12.78 4.41 4.70
C GLU A 61 -13.92 4.87 5.60
N ILE A 62 -13.81 6.08 6.13
CA ILE A 62 -14.85 6.72 6.93
C ILE A 62 -15.25 8.00 6.22
N GLU A 63 -16.48 8.04 5.71
CA GLU A 63 -17.05 9.22 5.08
C GLU A 63 -17.65 10.15 6.14
N SER A 64 -17.26 11.42 6.08
CA SER A 64 -17.63 12.46 7.04
C SER A 64 -18.57 13.50 6.42
N GLY A 65 -19.11 13.23 5.22
CA GLY A 65 -19.95 14.14 4.44
C GLY A 65 -19.18 15.16 3.61
N PHE A 66 -19.85 15.83 2.68
CA PHE A 66 -19.27 16.88 1.81
C PHE A 66 -18.00 16.45 1.06
N GLY A 67 -17.90 15.17 0.68
CA GLY A 67 -16.73 14.62 0.00
C GLY A 67 -15.49 14.48 0.90
N VAL A 68 -15.63 14.65 2.22
CA VAL A 68 -14.57 14.41 3.20
C VAL A 68 -14.53 12.92 3.54
N LYS A 69 -13.37 12.29 3.35
CA LYS A 69 -13.12 10.91 3.77
C LYS A 69 -11.83 10.80 4.57
N TYR A 70 -11.83 9.92 5.55
CA TYR A 70 -10.62 9.47 6.25
C TYR A 70 -10.31 8.05 5.80
N LEU A 71 -9.11 7.84 5.29
CA LEU A 71 -8.68 6.56 4.75
C LEU A 71 -7.58 5.99 5.63
N TYR A 72 -7.73 4.71 5.97
CA TYR A 72 -6.65 3.87 6.46
C TYR A 72 -6.36 2.81 5.42
N GLN A 73 -5.08 2.63 5.10
CA GLN A 73 -4.65 1.58 4.18
C GLN A 73 -3.39 0.91 4.70
N GLN A 74 -3.46 -0.41 4.85
CA GLN A 74 -2.31 -1.27 5.04
C GLN A 74 -1.97 -1.98 3.74
N PHE A 75 -0.70 -1.97 3.35
CA PHE A 75 -0.24 -2.60 2.13
C PHE A 75 1.20 -3.09 2.26
N LEU A 76 1.58 -3.98 1.35
CA LEU A 76 2.92 -4.50 1.24
C LEU A 76 3.64 -3.85 0.07
N LEU A 77 4.87 -3.40 0.33
CA LEU A 77 5.82 -3.05 -0.71
C LEU A 77 6.89 -4.14 -0.79
N LYS A 78 7.33 -4.44 -2.01
CA LYS A 78 8.34 -5.45 -2.27
C LYS A 78 9.58 -4.78 -2.88
N PRO A 79 10.78 -5.09 -2.36
CA PRO A 79 12.01 -4.58 -2.95
C PRO A 79 12.20 -5.16 -4.35
N THR A 80 12.84 -4.38 -5.20
CA THR A 80 13.23 -4.77 -6.56
C THR A 80 14.73 -4.98 -6.64
N ARG A 81 15.20 -5.53 -7.76
CA ARG A 81 16.63 -5.64 -8.05
C ARG A 81 17.31 -4.28 -8.33
N CYS A 82 16.53 -3.24 -8.54
CA CYS A 82 17.05 -1.91 -8.84
C CYS A 82 17.51 -1.16 -7.59
N PRO A 83 18.58 -0.35 -7.71
CA PRO A 83 18.99 0.55 -6.64
C PRO A 83 17.94 1.64 -6.42
N LYS A 84 17.93 2.19 -5.20
CA LYS A 84 17.16 3.38 -4.87
C LYS A 84 17.48 4.52 -5.85
N GLY A 85 16.48 5.31 -6.21
CA GLY A 85 16.63 6.43 -7.16
C GLY A 85 16.54 6.04 -8.64
N THR A 86 16.34 4.75 -8.97
CA THR A 86 16.13 4.33 -10.36
C THR A 86 14.87 5.00 -10.94
N ALA A 87 15.06 5.78 -12.01
CA ALA A 87 13.96 6.36 -12.78
C ALA A 87 13.25 5.30 -13.63
N ASN A 88 11.94 5.46 -13.86
CA ASN A 88 11.14 4.57 -14.72
C ASN A 88 11.26 3.08 -14.35
N ALA A 89 11.16 2.79 -13.05
CA ALA A 89 11.27 1.45 -12.48
C ALA A 89 10.02 0.59 -12.74
N THR A 90 9.81 0.20 -14.00
CA THR A 90 8.72 -0.68 -14.41
C THR A 90 8.97 -2.13 -13.99
N PRO A 91 7.95 -3.02 -13.95
CA PRO A 91 8.16 -4.43 -13.63
C PRO A 91 9.17 -5.16 -14.52
N GLN A 92 9.28 -4.78 -15.79
CA GLN A 92 10.22 -5.37 -16.74
C GLN A 92 11.67 -4.92 -16.47
N ARG A 93 11.86 -3.66 -16.08
CA ARG A 93 13.20 -3.08 -15.81
C ARG A 93 13.68 -3.35 -14.39
N CYS A 94 12.75 -3.30 -13.44
CA CYS A 94 12.99 -3.45 -12.01
C CYS A 94 12.10 -4.57 -11.46
N PRO A 95 12.43 -5.84 -11.80
CA PRO A 95 11.69 -6.98 -11.29
C PRO A 95 11.85 -7.08 -9.78
N PHE A 96 10.83 -7.64 -9.15
CA PHE A 96 10.90 -7.96 -7.72
C PHE A 96 12.04 -8.91 -7.41
N ARG A 97 12.57 -8.79 -6.20
CA ARG A 97 13.51 -9.74 -5.63
C ARG A 97 12.89 -10.47 -4.45
N ASN A 98 13.34 -11.69 -4.19
CA ASN A 98 12.75 -12.59 -3.19
C ASN A 98 13.69 -12.87 -2.00
N ASP A 99 14.95 -12.42 -2.08
CA ASP A 99 16.00 -12.60 -1.08
C ASP A 99 15.98 -11.55 0.05
N ARG A 100 15.00 -10.64 0.03
CA ARG A 100 14.85 -9.55 1.00
C ARG A 100 13.42 -9.51 1.53
N PRO A 101 13.23 -9.10 2.79
CA PRO A 101 11.90 -9.02 3.39
C PRO A 101 11.04 -7.97 2.70
N LEU A 102 9.72 -8.19 2.77
CA LEU A 102 8.74 -7.18 2.38
C LEU A 102 8.73 -6.02 3.38
N MET A 103 8.33 -4.85 2.91
CA MET A 103 7.98 -3.73 3.76
C MET A 103 6.47 -3.73 3.98
N ASP A 104 6.04 -3.69 5.24
CA ASP A 104 4.65 -3.60 5.66
C ASP A 104 4.36 -2.16 6.05
N CYS A 105 3.57 -1.46 5.24
CA CYS A 105 3.25 -0.05 5.42
C CYS A 105 1.79 0.11 5.82
N ALA A 106 1.54 1.04 6.73
CA ALA A 106 0.21 1.55 7.03
C ALA A 106 0.21 3.07 6.86
N VAL A 107 -0.83 3.58 6.22
CA VAL A 107 -0.98 5.01 5.93
C VAL A 107 -2.38 5.46 6.35
N CYS A 108 -2.46 6.66 6.91
CA CYS A 108 -3.70 7.29 7.36
C CYS A 108 -3.75 8.75 6.95
N TYR A 109 -4.84 9.18 6.33
CA TYR A 109 -4.94 10.55 5.82
C TYR A 109 -6.40 10.93 5.59
N LYS A 110 -6.60 12.25 5.53
CA LYS A 110 -7.85 12.86 5.11
C LYS A 110 -7.80 13.13 3.61
N THR A 111 -8.95 13.00 2.96
CA THR A 111 -9.19 13.49 1.60
C THR A 111 -10.41 14.39 1.56
N VAL A 112 -10.42 15.32 0.61
CA VAL A 112 -11.57 16.13 0.23
C VAL A 112 -11.73 16.00 -1.28
N SER A 113 -12.90 15.52 -1.72
CA SER A 113 -13.15 15.26 -3.15
C SER A 113 -12.05 14.37 -3.78
N GLU A 114 -11.67 13.30 -3.08
CA GLU A 114 -10.61 12.34 -3.46
C GLU A 114 -9.17 12.89 -3.48
N GLN A 115 -8.97 14.15 -3.10
CA GLN A 115 -7.64 14.76 -3.01
C GLN A 115 -7.12 14.70 -1.58
N MET A 116 -5.89 14.24 -1.38
CA MET A 116 -5.26 14.16 -0.05
C MET A 116 -5.05 15.56 0.53
N GLU A 117 -5.55 15.76 1.74
CA GLU A 117 -5.36 17.01 2.48
C GLU A 117 -4.06 16.96 3.29
N PRO A 118 -3.33 18.09 3.37
CA PRO A 118 -2.12 18.18 4.19
C PRO A 118 -2.42 18.21 5.69
N GLU A 119 -3.63 18.61 6.09
CA GLU A 119 -4.07 18.68 7.48
C GLU A 119 -5.38 17.86 7.68
N PRO A 120 -5.43 16.93 8.66
CA PRO A 120 -4.34 16.52 9.54
C PRO A 120 -3.18 15.87 8.81
N ARG A 121 -1.95 16.10 9.30
CA ARG A 121 -0.74 15.55 8.68
C ARG A 121 -0.89 14.03 8.47
N PRO A 122 -0.75 13.54 7.23
CA PRO A 122 -0.81 12.11 6.95
C PRO A 122 0.14 11.29 7.82
N TYR A 123 -0.38 10.23 8.43
CA TYR A 123 0.40 9.26 9.18
C TYR A 123 0.91 8.19 8.22
N VAL A 124 2.20 7.89 8.28
CA VAL A 124 2.84 6.84 7.50
C VAL A 124 3.75 6.06 8.43
N HIS A 125 3.59 4.74 8.43
CA HIS A 125 4.44 3.87 9.22
C HIS A 125 4.76 2.59 8.45
N CYS A 126 6.01 2.46 8.03
CA CYS A 126 6.54 1.34 7.28
C CYS A 126 7.56 0.56 8.11
N ILE A 127 7.44 -0.77 8.15
CA ILE A 127 8.38 -1.64 8.84
C ILE A 127 8.68 -2.91 8.03
N HIS A 128 9.94 -3.36 8.06
CA HIS A 128 10.32 -4.61 7.42
C HIS A 128 9.67 -5.80 8.14
N LYS A 129 9.05 -6.71 7.40
CA LYS A 129 8.62 -7.99 7.97
C LYS A 129 9.85 -8.82 8.37
N PRO A 130 9.80 -9.61 9.47
CA PRO A 130 8.64 -9.83 10.36
C PRO A 130 8.61 -8.89 11.58
N ARG A 131 9.32 -7.75 11.58
CA ARG A 131 9.50 -6.91 12.77
C ARG A 131 8.24 -6.17 13.25
N LEU A 132 7.13 -6.29 12.52
CA LEU A 132 5.85 -5.70 12.91
C LEU A 132 5.24 -6.51 14.06
N THR A 133 5.12 -5.91 15.24
CA THR A 133 4.46 -6.52 16.40
C THR A 133 2.97 -6.20 16.44
N GLU A 134 2.20 -6.89 17.29
CA GLU A 134 0.77 -6.60 17.48
C GLU A 134 0.55 -5.22 18.10
N GLU A 135 1.40 -4.79 19.04
CA GLU A 135 1.34 -3.46 19.65
C GLU A 135 1.49 -2.37 18.58
N MET A 136 2.40 -2.58 17.61
CA MET A 136 2.60 -1.65 16.49
C MET A 136 1.39 -1.61 15.54
N LYS A 137 0.69 -2.74 15.34
CA LYS A 137 -0.55 -2.77 14.55
C LYS A 137 -1.67 -2.03 15.25
N THR A 138 -1.85 -2.27 16.54
CA THR A 138 -2.85 -1.56 17.36
C THR A 138 -2.57 -0.06 17.33
N ALA A 139 -1.32 0.37 17.56
CA ALA A 139 -0.93 1.77 17.52
C ALA A 139 -1.21 2.44 16.16
N ARG A 140 -1.03 1.74 15.03
CA ARG A 140 -1.41 2.25 13.70
C ARG A 140 -2.90 2.57 13.63
N THR A 141 -3.75 1.64 14.09
CA THR A 141 -5.21 1.82 14.03
C THR A 141 -5.73 2.86 15.01
N GLU A 142 -5.15 2.95 16.21
CA GLU A 142 -5.51 3.95 17.22
C GLU A 142 -5.12 5.36 16.76
N HIS A 143 -3.95 5.52 16.15
CA HIS A 143 -3.53 6.81 15.58
C HIS A 143 -4.53 7.29 14.53
N CYS A 144 -4.96 6.39 13.63
CA CYS A 144 -5.99 6.70 12.65
C CYS A 144 -7.31 7.11 13.28
N LYS A 145 -7.82 6.33 14.24
CA LYS A 145 -9.07 6.66 14.92
C LYS A 145 -9.00 8.05 15.55
N LYS A 146 -7.90 8.37 16.23
CA LYS A 146 -7.69 9.69 16.85
C LYS A 146 -7.68 10.82 15.81
N MET A 147 -7.09 10.60 14.63
CA MET A 147 -7.11 11.56 13.53
C MET A 147 -8.55 11.89 13.09
N VAL A 148 -9.41 10.88 12.98
CA VAL A 148 -10.83 11.07 12.63
C VAL A 148 -11.57 11.84 13.73
N TYR A 149 -11.42 11.42 14.99
CA TYR A 149 -12.15 12.04 16.11
C TYR A 149 -11.77 13.50 16.35
N ASN A 150 -10.47 13.83 16.28
CA ASN A 150 -9.99 15.19 16.54
C ASN A 150 -10.35 16.19 15.45
N SER A 151 -10.71 15.71 14.26
CA SER A 151 -11.03 16.58 13.13
C SER A 151 -12.47 17.10 13.14
N GLY A 152 -13.25 16.76 14.18
CA GLY A 152 -14.66 17.13 14.29
C GLY A 152 -15.46 16.57 13.13
N ALA A 153 -15.79 15.27 13.16
CA ALA A 153 -16.87 14.76 12.32
C ALA A 153 -18.05 15.74 12.48
N PRO A 154 -18.61 16.30 11.39
CA PRO A 154 -19.61 17.35 11.49
C PRO A 154 -20.81 16.76 12.22
N THR A 155 -20.89 17.07 13.51
CA THR A 155 -22.10 16.85 14.28
C THR A 155 -23.14 17.72 13.61
N LEU A 156 -23.99 17.10 12.79
CA LEU A 156 -25.18 17.74 12.24
C LEU A 156 -26.04 18.15 13.44
N LEU A 157 -25.79 19.36 13.95
CA LEU A 157 -26.73 20.05 14.80
C LEU A 157 -27.89 20.44 13.88
N SER A 158 -28.86 19.54 13.73
CA SER A 158 -30.18 19.96 13.27
C SER A 158 -30.74 20.89 14.34
N VAL A 159 -30.56 22.19 14.16
CA VAL A 159 -31.36 23.18 14.88
C VAL A 159 -32.79 22.97 14.40
N SER A 160 -33.60 22.31 15.22
CA SER A 160 -35.06 22.34 15.09
C SER A 160 -35.51 23.75 15.41
N THR A 161 -35.51 24.65 14.42
CA THR A 161 -36.27 25.89 14.53
C THR A 161 -37.72 25.61 14.15
N GLY A 162 -38.63 25.79 15.10
CA GLY A 162 -40.07 25.96 14.88
C GLY A 162 -40.90 24.77 15.31
#